data_AF-A0A2V7NEI5-F1
#
_entry.id   AF-A0A2V7NEI5-F1
#
_cell.length_a   1.000
_cell.length_b   1.000
_cell.length_c   1.000
_cell.angle_alpha   90.00
_cell.angle_beta   90.00
_cell.angle_gamma   90.00
#
_symmetry.space_group_name_H-M   'P 1'
#
loop_
_entity.id
_entity.type
_entity.pdbx_description
1 polymer ?
#
loop_
_entity_poly.entity_id
_entity_poly.type
_entity_poly.pdbx_seq_one_letter_code
_entity_poly.pdbx_strand_id
1 'polypeptide(L)'
;MAQEHEREFWLRRLEATGRAQARYLWLVLLAGLFYAALYARSPSGQMIKVPVVDLELDTLTVLASGGPIIAFLVLVVMGAIRAWTHALEQIRGRPARDAEQLDTYPNAIDLAVYTTEHSPRLIRELTYFAYPLFLTAALIESTSLARWVWRTQSVPGRGWFISFQLLTWLPAALLVIGMWIRRFKQIGTRGSAA
;
A
#
# COMPACT_ATOMS: atom_id res chain seq x y z
N MET A 1 13.38 -7.04 -34.11
CA MET A 1 12.00 -7.52 -33.91
C MET A 1 11.77 -8.18 -32.55
N ALA A 2 12.51 -9.24 -32.15
CA ALA A 2 12.30 -9.88 -30.83
C ALA A 2 12.59 -8.95 -29.63
N GLN A 3 13.70 -8.21 -29.67
CA GLN A 3 14.06 -7.24 -28.61
C GLN A 3 13.09 -6.06 -28.50
N GLU A 4 12.37 -5.74 -29.57
CA GLU A 4 11.41 -4.63 -29.59
C GLU A 4 10.09 -5.02 -28.95
N HIS A 5 9.62 -6.24 -29.20
CA HIS A 5 8.44 -6.82 -28.53
C HIS A 5 8.69 -7.04 -27.03
N GLU A 6 9.89 -7.49 -26.65
CA GLU A 6 10.27 -7.65 -25.24
C GLU A 6 10.29 -6.30 -24.51
N ARG A 7 10.86 -5.27 -25.13
CA ARG A 7 10.87 -3.92 -24.56
C ARG A 7 9.45 -3.36 -24.42
N GLU A 8 8.61 -3.53 -25.43
CA GLU A 8 7.22 -3.07 -25.38
C GLU A 8 6.42 -3.78 -24.27
N PHE A 9 6.64 -5.08 -24.09
CA PHE A 9 6.05 -5.84 -22.99
C PHE A 9 6.42 -5.24 -21.62
N TRP A 10 7.70 -4.95 -21.38
CA TRP A 10 8.15 -4.38 -20.11
C TRP A 10 7.65 -2.95 -19.89
N LEU A 11 7.56 -2.13 -20.94
CA LEU A 11 6.98 -0.79 -20.87
C LEU A 11 5.49 -0.83 -20.50
N ARG A 12 4.70 -1.70 -21.15
CA ARG A 12 3.28 -1.91 -20.81
C ARG A 12 3.11 -2.41 -19.38
N ARG A 13 4.01 -3.29 -18.92
CA ARG A 13 3.99 -3.81 -17.54
C ARG A 13 4.36 -2.74 -16.52
N LEU A 14 5.31 -1.87 -16.84
CA LEU A 14 5.65 -0.71 -16.04
C LEU A 14 4.43 0.20 -15.92
N GLU A 15 3.84 0.66 -17.03
CA GLU A 15 2.63 1.50 -17.00
C GLU A 15 1.47 0.87 -16.21
N ALA A 16 1.18 -0.41 -16.44
CA ALA A 16 0.12 -1.12 -15.73
C ALA A 16 0.37 -1.20 -14.21
N THR A 17 1.61 -1.44 -13.80
CA THR A 17 1.97 -1.52 -12.37
C THR A 17 1.99 -0.15 -11.70
N GLY A 18 2.33 0.93 -12.41
CA GLY A 18 2.22 2.30 -11.91
C GLY A 18 0.77 2.72 -11.69
N ARG A 19 -0.11 2.45 -12.67
CA ARG A 19 -1.55 2.64 -12.52
C ARG A 19 -2.12 1.86 -11.32
N ALA A 20 -1.69 0.62 -11.16
CA ALA A 20 -2.10 -0.21 -10.04
C ALA A 20 -1.64 0.39 -8.71
N GLN A 21 -0.35 0.73 -8.58
CA GLN A 21 0.19 1.39 -7.40
C GLN A 21 -0.61 2.65 -7.05
N ALA A 22 -0.89 3.50 -8.04
CA ALA A 22 -1.62 4.74 -7.83
C ALA A 22 -3.03 4.51 -7.29
N ARG A 23 -3.79 3.60 -7.92
CA ARG A 23 -5.14 3.26 -7.48
C ARG A 23 -5.16 2.63 -6.10
N TYR A 24 -4.26 1.67 -5.84
CA TYR A 24 -4.29 0.93 -4.57
C TYR A 24 -3.82 1.78 -3.39
N LEU A 25 -2.93 2.76 -3.58
CA LEU A 25 -2.59 3.73 -2.52
C LEU A 25 -3.80 4.59 -2.13
N TRP A 26 -4.61 5.02 -3.10
CA TRP A 26 -5.88 5.69 -2.83
C TRP A 26 -6.86 4.76 -2.08
N LEU A 27 -6.96 3.50 -2.49
CA LEU A 27 -7.82 2.53 -1.80
C LEU A 27 -7.36 2.24 -0.38
N VAL A 28 -6.05 2.18 -0.10
CA VAL A 28 -5.52 2.05 1.26
C VAL A 28 -5.94 3.25 2.11
N LEU A 29 -5.79 4.48 1.59
CA LEU A 29 -6.18 5.70 2.30
C LEU A 29 -7.68 5.72 2.60
N LEU A 30 -8.51 5.45 1.59
CA LEU A 30 -9.96 5.44 1.73
C LEU A 30 -10.43 4.34 2.68
N ALA A 31 -9.84 3.14 2.59
CA ALA A 31 -10.13 2.04 3.50
C ALA A 31 -9.77 2.40 4.94
N GLY A 32 -8.58 2.97 5.18
CA GLY A 32 -8.18 3.42 6.51
C GLY A 32 -9.14 4.47 7.08
N LEU A 33 -9.43 5.53 6.33
CA LEU A 33 -10.39 6.55 6.77
C LEU A 33 -11.78 5.97 7.04
N PHE A 34 -12.26 5.06 6.18
CA PHE A 34 -13.54 4.38 6.35
C PHE A 34 -13.57 3.54 7.62
N TYR A 35 -12.58 2.67 7.84
CA TYR A 35 -12.56 1.78 9.00
C TYR A 35 -12.27 2.51 10.30
N ALA A 36 -11.43 3.56 10.29
CA ALA A 36 -11.24 4.44 11.44
C ALA A 36 -12.53 5.18 11.81
N ALA A 37 -13.26 5.73 10.83
CA ALA A 37 -14.55 6.37 11.07
C ALA A 37 -15.59 5.38 11.57
N LEU A 38 -15.62 4.17 10.98
CA LEU A 38 -16.52 3.10 11.40
C LEU A 38 -16.20 2.66 12.84
N TYR A 39 -14.92 2.48 13.18
CA TYR A 39 -14.46 2.15 14.52
C TYR A 39 -14.87 3.21 15.55
N ALA A 40 -14.71 4.49 15.22
CA ALA A 40 -15.06 5.60 16.11
C ALA A 40 -16.57 5.76 16.32
N ARG A 41 -17.37 5.43 15.30
CA ARG A 41 -18.83 5.62 15.32
C ARG A 41 -19.61 4.40 15.79
N SER A 42 -19.02 3.20 15.75
CA SER A 42 -19.73 1.92 15.85
C SER A 42 -20.61 1.83 17.11
N PRO A 43 -21.94 1.96 16.98
CA PRO A 43 -22.89 1.53 17.99
C PRO A 43 -23.08 0.03 17.77
N SER A 44 -22.88 -0.78 18.81
CA SER A 44 -23.08 -2.23 18.73
C SER A 44 -24.46 -2.58 18.12
N GLY A 45 -24.48 -3.27 16.97
CA GLY A 45 -25.66 -3.98 16.46
C GLY A 45 -26.53 -3.28 15.39
N GLN A 46 -26.08 -2.20 14.74
CA GLN A 46 -26.80 -1.66 13.57
C GLN A 46 -26.51 -2.46 12.29
N MET A 47 -27.53 -2.79 11.53
CA MET A 47 -27.41 -3.39 10.18
C MET A 47 -27.05 -2.30 9.17
N ILE A 48 -25.99 -2.52 8.39
CA ILE A 48 -25.62 -1.67 7.26
C ILE A 48 -26.20 -2.32 6.00
N LYS A 49 -27.13 -1.63 5.33
CA LYS A 49 -27.57 -2.03 3.99
C LYS A 49 -26.44 -1.78 3.00
N VAL A 50 -25.99 -2.82 2.32
CA VAL A 50 -25.09 -2.68 1.17
C VAL A 50 -25.94 -2.44 -0.07
N PRO A 51 -25.98 -1.21 -0.62
CA PRO A 51 -26.97 -0.84 -1.64
C PRO A 51 -26.78 -1.54 -2.98
N VAL A 52 -25.66 -2.24 -3.20
CA VAL A 52 -25.34 -2.91 -4.46
C VAL A 52 -25.76 -4.39 -4.47
N VAL A 53 -25.87 -5.03 -3.30
CA VAL A 53 -26.06 -6.49 -3.18
C VAL A 53 -27.34 -6.85 -2.43
N ASP A 54 -28.13 -5.85 -2.02
CA ASP A 54 -29.31 -5.99 -1.15
C ASP A 54 -29.06 -6.94 0.04
N LEU A 55 -27.83 -6.88 0.55
CA LEU A 55 -27.34 -7.71 1.64
C LEU A 55 -27.23 -6.85 2.89
N GLU A 56 -27.90 -7.27 3.96
CA GLU A 56 -27.77 -6.64 5.27
C GLU A 56 -26.51 -7.19 5.95
N LEU A 57 -25.50 -6.36 6.08
CA LEU A 57 -24.27 -6.71 6.80
C LEU A 57 -24.33 -6.14 8.21
N ASP A 58 -24.03 -6.98 9.19
CA ASP A 58 -23.80 -6.52 10.55
C ASP A 58 -22.54 -5.63 10.60
N THR A 59 -22.66 -4.48 11.29
CA THR A 59 -21.56 -3.51 11.45
C THR A 59 -20.32 -4.17 12.05
N LEU A 60 -20.46 -5.15 12.96
CA LEU A 60 -19.30 -5.83 13.55
C LEU A 60 -18.56 -6.67 12.51
N THR A 61 -19.26 -7.35 11.61
CA THR A 61 -18.66 -8.12 10.52
C THR A 61 -17.93 -7.20 9.55
N VAL A 62 -18.52 -6.05 9.18
CA VAL A 62 -17.86 -5.06 8.32
C VAL A 62 -16.59 -4.55 8.99
N LEU A 63 -16.67 -4.13 10.25
CA LEU A 63 -15.50 -3.64 10.99
C LEU A 63 -14.42 -4.71 11.16
N ALA A 64 -14.81 -5.97 11.40
CA ALA A 64 -13.88 -7.10 11.52
C ALA A 64 -13.13 -7.39 10.21
N SER A 65 -13.73 -7.10 9.06
CA SER A 65 -13.08 -7.25 7.75
C SER A 65 -11.99 -6.20 7.48
N GLY A 66 -11.99 -5.07 8.20
CA GLY A 66 -11.15 -3.93 7.88
C GLY A 66 -9.65 -4.19 8.05
N GLY A 67 -9.27 -4.89 9.13
CA GLY A 67 -7.88 -5.29 9.33
C GLY A 67 -7.32 -6.06 8.13
N PRO A 68 -7.95 -7.19 7.75
CA PRO A 68 -7.47 -7.99 6.63
C PRO A 68 -7.51 -7.28 5.29
N ILE A 69 -8.53 -6.46 5.03
CA ILE A 69 -8.64 -5.68 3.78
C ILE A 69 -7.49 -4.69 3.67
N ILE A 70 -7.21 -3.92 4.74
CA ILE A 70 -6.08 -2.96 4.73
C ILE A 70 -4.75 -3.70 4.55
N ALA A 71 -4.53 -4.80 5.27
CA ALA A 71 -3.31 -5.60 5.13
C ALA A 71 -3.13 -6.16 3.71
N PHE A 72 -4.20 -6.66 3.11
CA PHE A 72 -4.22 -7.14 1.73
C PHE A 72 -3.90 -6.02 0.74
N LEU A 73 -4.51 -4.84 0.90
CA LEU A 73 -4.23 -3.69 0.03
C LEU A 73 -2.76 -3.26 0.14
N VAL A 74 -2.18 -3.25 1.34
CA VAL A 74 -0.73 -3.01 1.53
C VAL A 74 0.10 -4.07 0.79
N LEU A 75 -0.28 -5.35 0.88
CA LEU A 75 0.40 -6.43 0.16
C LEU A 75 0.35 -6.22 -1.37
N VAL A 76 -0.80 -5.80 -1.90
CA VAL A 76 -0.99 -5.49 -3.33
C VAL A 76 -0.11 -4.31 -3.75
N VAL A 77 -0.07 -3.23 -2.97
CA VAL A 77 0.83 -2.08 -3.23
C VAL A 77 2.28 -2.53 -3.24
N MET A 78 2.71 -3.35 -2.27
CA MET A 78 4.07 -3.89 -2.23
C MET A 78 4.39 -4.78 -3.44
N GLY A 79 3.41 -5.59 -3.89
CA GLY A 79 3.51 -6.36 -5.12
C GLY A 79 3.68 -5.48 -6.36
N ALA A 80 2.91 -4.40 -6.45
CA ALA A 80 3.00 -3.43 -7.54
C ALA A 80 4.37 -2.73 -7.56
N ILE A 81 4.87 -2.25 -6.42
CA ILE A 81 6.19 -1.62 -6.29
C ILE A 81 7.31 -2.59 -6.73
N ARG A 82 7.23 -3.86 -6.30
CA ARG A 82 8.23 -4.87 -6.69
C ARG A 82 8.18 -5.17 -8.19
N ALA A 83 6.98 -5.30 -8.75
CA ALA A 83 6.79 -5.54 -10.18
C ALA A 83 7.27 -4.36 -11.03
N TRP A 84 7.00 -3.12 -10.58
CA TRP A 84 7.51 -1.89 -11.19
C TRP A 84 9.03 -1.84 -11.16
N THR A 85 9.64 -2.12 -10.01
CA THR A 85 11.10 -2.11 -9.85
C THR A 85 11.75 -3.13 -10.78
N HIS A 86 11.18 -4.34 -10.86
CA HIS A 86 11.69 -5.37 -11.75
C HIS A 86 11.52 -5.01 -13.24
N ALA A 87 10.38 -4.45 -13.64
CA ALA A 87 10.19 -3.97 -15.01
C ALA A 87 11.21 -2.86 -15.36
N LEU A 88 11.49 -1.96 -14.42
CA LEU A 88 12.47 -0.90 -14.59
C LEU A 88 13.90 -1.46 -14.75
N GLU A 89 14.27 -2.50 -13.98
CA GLU A 89 15.55 -3.20 -14.13
C GLU A 89 15.70 -3.81 -15.54
N GLN A 90 14.64 -4.41 -16.09
CA GLN A 90 14.63 -4.99 -17.44
C GLN A 90 14.71 -3.92 -18.54
N ILE A 91 14.21 -2.71 -18.27
CA ILE A 91 14.24 -1.59 -19.22
C ILE A 91 15.59 -0.84 -19.22
N ARG A 92 16.32 -0.80 -18.09
CA ARG A 92 17.50 0.05 -17.85
C ARG A 92 18.79 -0.32 -18.61
N GLY A 93 18.68 -0.87 -19.82
CA GLY A 93 19.70 -0.77 -20.86
C GLY A 93 19.77 0.59 -21.59
N ARG A 94 18.92 1.58 -21.25
CA ARG A 94 18.88 2.97 -21.79
C ARG A 94 18.41 3.97 -20.72
N PRO A 95 18.69 5.29 -20.84
CA PRO A 95 18.84 6.19 -19.68
C PRO A 95 17.52 6.51 -18.96
N ALA A 96 17.65 6.83 -17.66
CA ALA A 96 16.58 7.09 -16.68
C ALA A 96 15.58 8.21 -17.03
N ARG A 97 15.75 8.91 -18.16
CA ARG A 97 14.91 10.04 -18.59
C ARG A 97 13.47 9.64 -18.97
N ASP A 98 13.26 8.40 -19.43
CA ASP A 98 11.92 7.94 -19.81
C ASP A 98 11.06 7.59 -18.57
N ALA A 99 11.67 7.29 -17.42
CA ALA A 99 10.94 6.81 -16.25
C ALA A 99 10.04 7.88 -15.61
N GLU A 100 10.48 9.14 -15.57
CA GLU A 100 9.64 10.27 -15.13
C GLU A 100 8.55 10.63 -16.14
N GLN A 101 8.80 10.44 -17.44
CA GLN A 101 7.76 10.63 -18.48
C GLN A 101 6.70 9.52 -18.46
N LEU A 102 7.07 8.33 -17.97
CA LEU A 102 6.19 7.17 -17.85
C LEU A 102 5.31 7.22 -16.59
N ASP A 103 5.64 8.05 -15.59
CA ASP A 103 4.82 8.23 -14.39
C ASP A 103 3.73 9.28 -14.61
N THR A 104 2.66 8.87 -15.30
CA THR A 104 1.50 9.72 -15.62
C THR A 104 0.37 9.61 -14.59
N TYR A 105 0.55 8.83 -13.52
CA TYR A 105 -0.54 8.47 -12.59
C TYR A 105 -0.23 8.95 -11.17
N PRO A 106 -0.61 10.20 -10.82
CA PRO A 106 -0.36 10.73 -9.49
C PRO A 106 -1.09 9.88 -8.45
N ASN A 107 -0.34 9.39 -7.46
CA ASN A 107 -0.89 8.63 -6.35
C ASN A 107 -1.03 9.50 -5.09
N ALA A 108 -1.73 8.98 -4.07
CA ALA A 108 -2.06 9.75 -2.87
C ALA A 108 -0.82 10.33 -2.17
N ILE A 109 0.30 9.59 -2.18
CA ILE A 109 1.56 10.03 -1.55
C ILE A 109 2.23 11.08 -2.43
N ASP A 110 2.34 10.84 -3.73
CA ASP A 110 3.03 11.74 -4.66
C ASP A 110 2.32 13.09 -4.80
N LEU A 111 0.99 13.11 -4.64
CA LEU A 111 0.20 14.36 -4.58
C LEU A 111 0.40 15.13 -3.28
N ALA A 112 0.53 14.43 -2.15
CA ALA A 112 0.77 15.07 -0.86
C ALA A 112 2.23 15.52 -0.69
N VAL A 113 3.15 14.81 -1.34
CA VAL A 113 4.58 14.90 -1.10
C VAL A 113 5.32 14.84 -2.44
N TYR A 114 5.18 15.90 -3.24
CA TYR A 114 5.87 16.04 -4.52
C TYR A 114 7.24 16.71 -4.33
N THR A 115 8.32 16.05 -4.77
CA THR A 115 9.67 16.62 -4.79
C THR A 115 10.31 16.51 -6.16
N THR A 116 11.00 17.55 -6.59
CA THR A 116 11.76 17.62 -7.85
C THR A 116 13.26 17.55 -7.58
N GLU A 117 14.07 17.47 -8.64
CA GLU A 117 15.53 17.55 -8.53
C GLU A 117 16.02 18.87 -7.89
N HIS A 118 15.20 19.93 -7.96
CA HIS A 118 15.48 21.24 -7.36
C HIS A 118 15.00 21.37 -5.91
N SER A 119 14.32 20.36 -5.37
CA SER A 119 13.89 20.40 -3.97
C SER A 119 15.09 20.38 -3.00
N PRO A 120 15.04 21.16 -1.91
CA PRO A 120 16.08 21.15 -0.88
C PRO A 120 16.40 19.74 -0.39
N ARG A 121 17.69 19.45 -0.17
CA ARG A 121 18.18 18.10 0.21
C ARG A 121 17.43 17.51 1.41
N LEU A 122 17.20 18.33 2.44
CA LEU A 122 16.47 17.92 3.64
C LEU A 122 15.03 17.51 3.33
N ILE A 123 14.33 18.25 2.47
CA ILE A 123 12.96 17.92 2.06
C ILE A 123 12.99 16.58 1.32
N ARG A 124 13.88 16.42 0.34
CA ARG A 124 14.02 15.15 -0.40
C ARG A 124 14.35 13.96 0.50
N GLU A 125 15.14 14.17 1.56
CA GLU A 125 15.48 13.12 2.54
C GLU A 125 14.31 12.78 3.48
N LEU A 126 13.47 13.75 3.84
CA LEU A 126 12.25 13.50 4.63
C LEU A 126 11.18 12.80 3.79
N THR A 127 10.94 13.27 2.57
CA THR A 127 9.93 12.71 1.65
C THR A 127 10.29 11.32 1.16
N TYR A 128 11.58 10.98 1.17
CA TYR A 128 12.10 9.64 0.91
C TYR A 128 11.47 8.54 1.80
N PHE A 129 10.99 8.91 2.98
CA PHE A 129 10.32 8.01 3.92
C PHE A 129 8.79 8.02 3.83
N ALA A 130 8.18 8.84 2.96
CA ALA A 130 6.73 8.98 2.90
C ALA A 130 6.03 7.64 2.59
N TYR A 131 6.53 6.88 1.63
CA TYR A 131 6.03 5.53 1.29
C TYR A 131 6.10 4.53 2.46
N PRO A 132 7.28 4.26 3.04
CA PRO A 132 7.35 3.30 4.14
C PRO A 132 6.56 3.77 5.37
N LEU A 133 6.50 5.07 5.66
CA LEU A 133 5.69 5.62 6.74
C LEU A 133 4.19 5.39 6.50
N PHE A 134 3.69 5.71 5.31
CA PHE A 134 2.27 5.53 4.96
C PHE A 134 1.85 4.06 5.08
N LEU A 135 2.65 3.13 4.53
CA LEU A 135 2.35 1.71 4.60
C LEU A 135 2.46 1.17 6.03
N THR A 136 3.41 1.66 6.83
CA THR A 136 3.50 1.33 8.26
C THR A 136 2.27 1.82 9.02
N ALA A 137 1.79 3.05 8.77
CA ALA A 137 0.57 3.56 9.40
C ALA A 137 -0.65 2.69 9.09
N ALA A 138 -0.82 2.29 7.82
CA ALA A 138 -1.88 1.38 7.41
C ALA A 138 -1.79 0.00 8.11
N LEU A 139 -0.57 -0.55 8.27
CA LEU A 139 -0.37 -1.81 9.00
C LEU A 139 -0.63 -1.68 10.51
N ILE A 140 -0.33 -0.53 11.12
CA ILE A 140 -0.67 -0.24 12.52
C ILE A 140 -2.19 -0.20 12.68
N GLU A 141 -2.89 0.50 11.79
CA GLU A 141 -4.35 0.55 11.80
C GLU A 141 -4.95 -0.85 11.64
N SER A 142 -4.47 -1.62 10.65
CA SER A 142 -4.87 -3.01 10.44
C SER A 142 -4.67 -3.87 11.70
N THR A 143 -3.54 -3.69 12.41
CA THR A 143 -3.25 -4.38 13.68
C THR A 143 -4.21 -3.97 14.79
N SER A 144 -4.58 -2.69 14.86
CA SER A 144 -5.54 -2.19 15.84
C SER A 144 -6.92 -2.82 15.68
N LEU A 145 -7.38 -2.98 14.42
CA LEU A 145 -8.63 -3.64 14.08
C LEU A 145 -8.57 -5.14 14.40
N ALA A 146 -7.47 -5.81 14.07
CA ALA A 146 -7.28 -7.22 14.43
C ALA A 146 -7.27 -7.45 15.95
N ARG A 147 -6.65 -6.54 16.71
CA ARG A 147 -6.66 -6.57 18.19
C ARG A 147 -8.07 -6.36 18.73
N TRP A 148 -8.87 -5.50 18.11
CA TRP A 148 -10.27 -5.33 18.46
C TRP A 148 -11.06 -6.63 18.21
N VAL A 149 -10.93 -7.24 17.02
CA VAL A 149 -11.57 -8.54 16.70
C VAL A 149 -11.14 -9.64 17.69
N TRP A 150 -9.88 -9.64 18.10
CA TRP A 150 -9.38 -10.59 19.10
C TRP A 150 -10.07 -10.44 20.46
N ARG A 151 -10.35 -9.20 20.88
CA ARG A 151 -10.98 -8.88 22.17
C ARG A 151 -12.49 -9.04 22.15
N THR A 152 -13.12 -8.84 21.00
CA THR A 152 -14.58 -8.87 20.85
C THR A 152 -15.05 -10.29 20.52
N GLN A 153 -15.41 -11.06 21.55
CA GLN A 153 -15.84 -12.46 21.37
C GLN A 153 -17.15 -12.63 20.59
N SER A 154 -17.99 -11.60 20.54
CA SER A 154 -19.28 -11.62 19.85
C SER A 154 -19.18 -11.53 18.33
N VAL A 155 -18.00 -11.32 17.75
CA VAL A 155 -17.83 -11.22 16.29
C VAL A 155 -18.08 -12.58 15.63
N PRO A 156 -19.11 -12.71 14.77
CA PRO A 156 -19.35 -13.94 14.02
C PRO A 156 -18.17 -14.23 13.09
N GLY A 157 -17.72 -15.48 13.04
CA GLY A 157 -16.62 -15.87 12.15
C GLY A 157 -15.25 -15.28 12.54
N ARG A 158 -15.07 -14.82 13.80
CA ARG A 158 -13.81 -14.27 14.32
C ARG A 158 -12.55 -15.03 13.90
N GLY A 159 -12.58 -16.37 13.95
CA GLY A 159 -11.44 -17.22 13.57
C GLY A 159 -11.01 -17.03 12.10
N TRP A 160 -11.97 -16.79 11.21
CA TRP A 160 -11.71 -16.48 9.80
C TRP A 160 -11.00 -15.14 9.65
N PHE A 161 -11.52 -14.08 10.29
CA PHE A 161 -10.91 -12.75 10.22
C PHE A 161 -9.49 -12.72 10.78
N ILE A 162 -9.22 -13.41 11.89
CA ILE A 162 -7.86 -13.50 12.46
C ILE A 162 -6.93 -14.29 11.55
N SER A 163 -7.39 -15.42 11.00
CA SER A 163 -6.58 -16.24 10.09
C SER A 163 -6.22 -15.47 8.83
N PHE A 164 -7.21 -14.80 8.23
CA PHE A 164 -7.00 -14.01 7.02
C PHE A 164 -6.15 -12.75 7.29
N GLN A 165 -6.31 -12.13 8.47
CA GLN A 165 -5.42 -11.09 8.95
C GLN A 165 -3.97 -11.58 8.98
N LEU A 166 -3.68 -12.70 9.64
CA LEU A 166 -2.31 -13.21 9.77
C LEU A 166 -1.71 -13.54 8.39
N LEU A 167 -2.50 -14.18 7.52
CA LEU A 167 -2.11 -14.56 6.18
C LEU A 167 -1.72 -13.34 5.31
N THR A 168 -2.43 -12.22 5.45
CA THR A 168 -2.20 -11.02 4.64
C THR A 168 -1.20 -10.05 5.31
N TRP A 169 -1.28 -9.91 6.63
CA TRP A 169 -0.48 -8.96 7.39
C TRP A 169 0.97 -9.38 7.54
N LEU A 170 1.25 -10.66 7.84
CA LEU A 170 2.63 -11.12 8.02
C LEU A 170 3.51 -10.86 6.78
N PRO A 171 3.12 -11.27 5.56
CA PRO A 171 3.92 -10.97 4.38
C PRO A 171 3.99 -9.46 4.10
N ALA A 172 2.91 -8.71 4.32
CA ALA A 172 2.91 -7.26 4.14
C ALA A 172 3.92 -6.58 5.09
N ALA A 173 3.92 -6.94 6.37
CA ALA A 173 4.83 -6.43 7.38
C ALA A 173 6.29 -6.76 7.04
N LEU A 174 6.59 -7.99 6.64
CA LEU A 174 7.94 -8.39 6.21
C LEU A 174 8.44 -7.57 5.02
N LEU A 175 7.57 -7.33 4.02
CA LEU A 175 7.92 -6.52 2.85
C LEU A 175 8.16 -5.05 3.21
N VAL A 176 7.33 -4.47 4.08
CA VAL A 176 7.48 -3.09 4.56
C VAL A 176 8.75 -2.94 5.42
N ILE A 177 9.06 -3.89 6.30
CA ILE A 177 10.33 -3.93 7.05
C ILE A 177 11.52 -4.00 6.07
N GLY A 178 11.42 -4.85 5.04
CA GLY A 178 12.44 -4.93 3.99
C GLY A 178 12.57 -3.63 3.19
N MET A 179 11.51 -2.83 3.05
CA MET A 179 11.58 -1.49 2.47
C MET A 179 12.36 -0.54 3.39
N TRP A 180 12.03 -0.50 4.68
CA TRP A 180 12.76 0.31 5.67
C TRP A 180 14.27 -0.02 5.70
N ILE A 181 14.62 -1.30 5.78
CA ILE A 181 16.03 -1.73 5.79
C ILE A 181 16.76 -1.25 4.54
N ARG A 182 16.15 -1.40 3.35
CA ARG A 182 16.74 -0.91 2.08
C ARG A 182 16.91 0.61 2.08
N ARG A 183 15.92 1.35 2.58
CA ARG A 183 15.96 2.82 2.67
C ARG A 183 17.09 3.29 3.59
N PHE A 184 17.24 2.70 4.77
CA PHE A 184 18.34 3.03 5.69
C PHE A 184 19.72 2.70 5.13
N LYS A 185 19.89 1.53 4.49
CA LYS A 185 21.16 1.16 3.84
C LYS A 185 21.58 2.17 2.76
N GLN A 186 20.64 2.67 1.97
CA GLN A 186 20.91 3.66 0.91
C GLN A 186 21.31 5.05 1.44
N ILE A 187 20.88 5.42 2.64
CA ILE A 187 21.34 6.66 3.31
C ILE A 187 22.76 6.47 3.84
N GLY A 188 23.03 5.33 4.50
CA GLY A 188 24.36 5.00 5.02
C GLY A 188 25.44 4.98 3.94
N THR A 189 25.14 4.48 2.74
CA THR A 189 26.09 4.47 1.62
C THR A 189 26.29 5.86 0.99
N ARG A 190 25.29 6.74 1.00
CA ARG A 190 25.43 8.13 0.55
C ARG A 190 26.23 9.00 1.52
N GLY A 191 26.21 8.68 2.82
CA GLY A 191 27.01 9.37 3.84
C GLY A 191 28.48 8.95 3.88
N SER A 192 28.85 7.80 3.29
CA SER A 192 30.23 7.30 3.21
C SER A 192 30.99 7.81 1.97
N ALA A 193 30.29 8.45 1.03
CA ALA A 193 30.86 8.96 -0.23
C ALA A 193 30.97 10.50 -0.26
N ALA A 194 30.79 11.15 0.89
CA ALA A 194 30.98 12.57 1.13
C ALA A 194 32.10 12.75 2.16
#